data_AF-A0A845KTP8-F1
#
_entry.id   AF-A0A845KTP8-F1
#
_cell.length_a   1.000
_cell.length_b   1.000
_cell.length_c   1.000
_cell.angle_alpha   90.00
_cell.angle_beta   90.00
_cell.angle_gamma   90.00
#
_symmetry.space_group_name_H-M   'P 1'
#
loop_
_entity.id
_entity.type
_entity.pdbx_description
1 polymer ?
#
loop_
_entity_poly.entity_id
_entity_poly.type
_entity_poly.pdbx_seq_one_letter_code
_entity_poly.pdbx_strand_id
1 'polypeptide(L)'
;MIGLTACGNKEPEYSLEFIEGKTVTIEDNEYVGAFFNFTNNGDATTYCPNDNEMKIGFETSKLVNLQSKGIIYLLESKIRSDNSSTALLGFDNYSLEHLMPKKWRNNWGACATEDDAKKRDSLLLTLGNLAIIPQTLNASIRDAAWNVKKAGKGQNKPGLLLCASGLYTLHDVLQKNDWNEHEIENRAEWLLANAQNIWKI
;
A
#
# COMPACT_ATOMS: atom_id res chain seq x y z
N MET A 1 -23.97 -19.69 0.70
CA MET A 1 -23.65 -21.13 0.73
C MET A 1 -24.10 -21.75 -0.59
N ILE A 2 -23.19 -21.84 -1.56
CA ILE A 2 -23.16 -22.80 -2.68
C ILE A 2 -21.65 -22.93 -2.98
N GLY A 3 -21.13 -24.16 -2.94
CA GLY A 3 -19.69 -24.45 -2.98
C GLY A 3 -19.15 -24.80 -4.36
N LEU A 4 -17.85 -25.09 -4.42
CA LEU A 4 -17.21 -25.71 -5.58
C LEU A 4 -16.00 -26.56 -5.16
N THR A 5 -15.92 -27.71 -5.81
CA THR A 5 -14.85 -28.71 -5.80
C THR A 5 -14.28 -28.75 -7.22
N ALA A 6 -12.96 -28.90 -7.42
CA ALA A 6 -12.40 -29.77 -8.46
C ALA A 6 -10.87 -29.98 -8.35
N CYS A 7 -10.53 -31.25 -8.56
CA CYS A 7 -9.21 -31.88 -8.68
C CYS A 7 -8.20 -31.21 -9.62
N GLY A 8 -6.91 -31.43 -9.31
CA GLY A 8 -5.91 -31.72 -10.34
C GLY A 8 -4.68 -30.82 -10.37
N ASN A 9 -3.72 -31.15 -9.50
CA ASN A 9 -2.28 -30.84 -9.57
C ASN A 9 -1.83 -29.39 -9.84
N LYS A 10 -1.42 -28.77 -8.72
CA LYS A 10 -0.92 -27.40 -8.47
C LYS A 10 -2.02 -26.35 -8.43
N GLU A 11 -2.52 -26.14 -7.21
CA GLU A 11 -3.33 -24.98 -6.84
C GLU A 11 -2.60 -23.68 -7.20
N PRO A 12 -3.28 -22.66 -7.76
CA PRO A 12 -2.73 -21.32 -7.83
C PRO A 12 -2.55 -20.78 -6.41
N GLU A 13 -1.34 -20.35 -6.08
CA GLU A 13 -0.92 -20.00 -4.71
C GLU A 13 -1.58 -18.72 -4.17
N TYR A 14 -2.30 -17.98 -5.02
CA TYR A 14 -3.09 -16.83 -4.61
C TYR A 14 -4.38 -16.74 -5.43
N SER A 15 -5.54 -16.91 -4.79
CA SER A 15 -6.84 -16.49 -5.33
C SER A 15 -7.29 -15.25 -4.56
N LEU A 16 -7.52 -14.14 -5.27
CA LEU A 16 -8.09 -12.92 -4.72
C LEU A 16 -9.51 -12.78 -5.24
N GLU A 17 -10.49 -13.03 -4.37
CA GLU A 17 -11.90 -12.84 -4.71
C GLU A 17 -12.25 -11.35 -4.63
N PHE A 18 -12.40 -10.67 -5.76
CA PHE A 18 -13.02 -9.34 -5.81
C PHE A 18 -13.93 -9.17 -7.02
N ILE A 19 -15.15 -9.68 -6.90
CA ILE A 19 -16.47 -9.18 -7.33
C ILE A 19 -17.45 -10.25 -6.80
N GLU A 20 -18.55 -9.84 -6.15
CA GLU A 20 -19.59 -10.72 -5.56
C GLU A 20 -19.77 -12.05 -6.33
N GLY A 21 -19.27 -13.15 -5.74
CA GLY A 21 -19.60 -14.51 -6.17
C GLY A 21 -18.87 -15.09 -7.39
N LYS A 22 -17.68 -14.58 -7.79
CA LYS A 22 -16.86 -15.23 -8.82
C LYS A 22 -15.46 -15.60 -8.32
N THR A 23 -15.13 -16.90 -8.37
CA THR A 23 -13.75 -17.39 -8.36
C THR A 23 -13.15 -17.11 -9.74
N VAL A 24 -12.09 -16.31 -9.82
CA VAL A 24 -11.48 -15.87 -11.09
C VAL A 24 -10.08 -16.46 -11.22
N THR A 25 -9.84 -17.18 -12.30
CA THR A 25 -8.51 -17.60 -12.74
C THR A 25 -7.75 -16.40 -13.30
N ILE A 26 -6.51 -16.22 -12.84
CA ILE A 26 -5.66 -15.06 -13.05
C ILE A 26 -5.07 -15.04 -14.47
N GLU A 27 -5.38 -14.00 -15.23
CA GLU A 27 -4.40 -13.35 -16.10
C GLU A 27 -3.96 -12.07 -15.36
N ASP A 28 -2.75 -12.07 -14.78
CA ASP A 28 -2.26 -11.10 -13.76
C ASP A 28 -2.43 -9.62 -14.18
N ASN A 29 -2.49 -9.32 -15.48
CA ASN A 29 -2.39 -7.97 -16.03
C ASN A 29 -3.70 -7.16 -16.02
N GLU A 30 -4.87 -7.80 -16.07
CA GLU A 30 -6.15 -7.09 -16.22
C GLU A 30 -6.55 -6.36 -14.92
N TYR A 31 -6.48 -7.05 -13.78
CA TYR A 31 -6.74 -6.46 -12.46
C TYR A 31 -5.70 -5.43 -12.07
N VAL A 32 -4.44 -5.65 -12.46
CA VAL A 32 -3.35 -4.69 -12.28
C VAL A 32 -3.68 -3.38 -12.99
N GLY A 33 -4.17 -3.45 -14.24
CA GLY A 33 -4.60 -2.27 -14.98
C GLY A 33 -5.78 -1.52 -14.33
N ALA A 34 -6.75 -2.24 -13.76
CA ALA A 34 -7.87 -1.63 -13.03
C ALA A 34 -7.41 -0.80 -11.81
N PHE A 35 -6.33 -1.24 -11.15
CA PHE A 35 -5.74 -0.52 -10.03
C PHE A 35 -4.83 0.64 -10.46
N PHE A 36 -4.18 0.52 -11.62
CA PHE A 36 -3.24 1.51 -12.14
C PHE A 36 -3.85 2.64 -12.97
N ASN A 37 -5.17 2.80 -12.99
CA ASN A 37 -5.79 3.96 -13.60
C ASN A 37 -5.50 5.24 -12.78
N PHE A 38 -4.37 5.88 -13.10
CA PHE A 38 -3.89 7.11 -12.48
C PHE A 38 -4.66 8.36 -12.90
N THR A 39 -5.52 8.28 -13.93
CA THR A 39 -6.10 9.47 -14.59
C THR A 39 -7.57 9.71 -14.29
N ASN A 40 -8.26 8.87 -13.49
CA ASN A 40 -9.70 9.00 -13.15
C ASN A 40 -10.65 9.09 -14.37
N ASN A 41 -10.17 8.86 -15.59
CA ASN A 41 -10.99 8.89 -16.80
C ASN A 41 -11.72 7.55 -16.92
N GLY A 42 -13.04 7.57 -16.73
CA GLY A 42 -13.92 6.42 -16.46
C GLY A 42 -14.13 5.39 -17.58
N ASP A 43 -13.28 5.35 -18.62
CA ASP A 43 -13.56 4.57 -19.83
C ASP A 43 -12.63 3.38 -20.09
N ALA A 44 -11.54 3.22 -19.35
CA ALA A 44 -10.65 2.06 -19.50
C ALA A 44 -10.55 1.26 -18.20
N THR A 45 -11.22 0.12 -18.15
CA THR A 45 -11.17 -0.83 -17.02
C THR A 45 -9.94 -1.73 -17.04
N THR A 46 -9.10 -1.64 -18.07
CA THR A 46 -7.97 -2.56 -18.35
C THR A 46 -6.73 -1.86 -18.90
N TYR A 47 -6.41 -0.67 -18.36
CA TYR A 47 -5.25 0.11 -18.80
C TYR A 47 -3.98 -0.25 -18.01
N CYS A 48 -2.96 -0.79 -18.66
CA CYS A 48 -1.63 -0.94 -18.04
C CYS A 48 -0.77 0.29 -18.40
N PRO A 49 -0.32 1.09 -17.42
CA PRO A 49 0.49 2.27 -17.69
C PRO A 49 1.87 1.90 -18.20
N ASN A 50 2.44 2.75 -19.07
CA ASN A 50 3.87 2.65 -19.39
C ASN A 50 4.75 3.18 -18.25
N ASP A 51 6.06 2.98 -18.34
CA ASP A 51 7.01 3.39 -17.29
C ASP A 51 6.94 4.87 -16.89
N ASN A 52 6.70 5.77 -17.85
CA ASN A 52 6.58 7.20 -17.56
C ASN A 52 5.28 7.52 -16.81
N GLU A 53 4.18 6.87 -17.19
CA GLU A 53 2.91 7.00 -16.50
C GLU A 53 2.94 6.38 -15.11
N MET A 54 3.61 5.24 -14.94
CA MET A 54 3.88 4.68 -13.61
C MET A 54 4.66 5.69 -12.78
N LYS A 55 5.75 6.27 -13.32
CA LYS A 55 6.54 7.26 -12.60
C LYS A 55 5.69 8.43 -12.12
N ILE A 56 4.94 9.06 -13.02
CA ILE A 56 4.03 10.16 -12.69
C ILE A 56 2.99 9.70 -11.66
N GLY A 57 2.45 8.50 -11.82
CA GLY A 57 1.43 7.92 -10.95
C GLY A 57 1.90 7.73 -9.51
N PHE A 58 3.06 7.10 -9.32
CA PHE A 58 3.63 6.87 -7.99
C PHE A 58 4.08 8.16 -7.30
N GLU A 59 4.61 9.13 -8.07
CA GLU A 59 5.11 10.40 -7.53
C GLU A 59 4.01 11.42 -7.21
N THR A 60 2.92 11.44 -8.00
CA THR A 60 1.98 12.57 -7.98
C THR A 60 0.50 12.21 -7.82
N SER A 61 0.10 10.98 -8.15
CA SER A 61 -1.34 10.65 -8.18
C SER A 61 -1.94 10.49 -6.79
N LYS A 62 -3.20 10.93 -6.68
CA LYS A 62 -4.02 10.90 -5.46
C LYS A 62 -5.20 9.97 -5.72
N LEU A 63 -4.92 8.69 -5.61
CA LEU A 63 -5.88 7.64 -5.91
C LEU A 63 -6.93 7.50 -4.80
N VAL A 64 -8.08 6.91 -5.13
CA VAL A 64 -9.05 6.53 -4.10
C VAL A 64 -8.47 5.42 -3.23
N ASN A 65 -8.86 5.37 -1.96
CA ASN A 65 -8.27 4.43 -0.98
C ASN A 65 -8.27 2.97 -1.46
N LEU A 66 -9.33 2.53 -2.15
CA LEU A 66 -9.42 1.16 -2.67
C LEU A 66 -8.33 0.88 -3.70
N GLN A 67 -8.06 1.85 -4.59
CA GLN A 67 -7.03 1.73 -5.61
C GLN A 67 -5.64 1.70 -4.99
N SER A 68 -5.33 2.64 -4.08
CA SER A 68 -4.04 2.65 -3.38
C SER A 68 -3.79 1.36 -2.59
N LYS A 69 -4.81 0.86 -1.90
CA LYS A 69 -4.76 -0.42 -1.16
C LYS A 69 -4.48 -1.58 -2.12
N GLY A 70 -5.16 -1.61 -3.27
CA GLY A 70 -4.95 -2.60 -4.35
C GLY A 70 -3.51 -2.64 -4.84
N ILE A 71 -2.97 -1.50 -5.26
CA ILE A 71 -1.60 -1.40 -5.77
C ILE A 71 -0.59 -1.90 -4.72
N ILE A 72 -0.68 -1.41 -3.48
CA ILE A 72 0.28 -1.78 -2.42
C ILE A 72 0.14 -3.27 -2.06
N TYR A 73 -1.08 -3.80 -2.04
CA TYR A 73 -1.31 -5.22 -1.77
C TYR A 73 -0.71 -6.13 -2.84
N LEU A 74 -0.89 -5.77 -4.11
CA LEU A 74 -0.31 -6.53 -5.23
C LEU A 74 1.22 -6.41 -5.27
N LEU A 75 1.78 -5.26 -4.92
CA LEU A 75 3.22 -5.12 -4.71
C LEU A 75 3.71 -6.05 -3.60
N GLU A 76 3.08 -5.99 -2.42
CA GLU A 76 3.43 -6.83 -1.27
C GLU A 76 3.37 -8.32 -1.61
N SER A 77 2.32 -8.77 -2.32
CA SER A 77 2.18 -10.19 -2.67
C SER A 77 3.25 -10.70 -3.63
N LYS A 78 3.84 -9.84 -4.46
CA LYS A 78 4.84 -10.23 -5.45
C LYS A 78 6.29 -10.02 -4.98
N ILE A 79 6.57 -9.04 -4.12
CA ILE A 79 7.93 -8.79 -3.60
C ILE A 79 8.29 -9.64 -2.38
N ARG A 80 7.27 -10.14 -1.67
CA ARG A 80 7.45 -10.99 -0.51
C ARG A 80 8.14 -12.29 -0.90
N SER A 81 9.09 -12.75 -0.06
CA SER A 81 9.73 -14.05 -0.24
C SER A 81 8.81 -15.21 0.16
N ASP A 82 8.83 -16.28 -0.63
CA ASP A 82 8.19 -17.57 -0.32
C ASP A 82 8.68 -18.17 1.01
N ASN A 83 9.88 -17.79 1.47
CA ASN A 83 10.47 -18.24 2.73
C ASN A 83 10.01 -17.42 3.95
N SER A 84 9.08 -16.48 3.77
CA SER A 84 8.66 -15.63 4.88
C SER A 84 7.86 -16.40 5.91
N SER A 85 8.15 -16.17 7.20
CA SER A 85 7.57 -16.92 8.32
C SER A 85 6.11 -16.60 8.62
N THR A 86 5.52 -15.63 7.93
CA THR A 86 4.11 -15.24 8.09
C THR A 86 3.34 -15.55 6.79
N ALA A 87 2.01 -15.51 6.83
CA ALA A 87 1.20 -15.52 5.62
C ALA A 87 0.74 -14.08 5.31
N LEU A 88 0.59 -13.75 4.02
CA LEU A 88 -0.11 -12.53 3.64
C LEU A 88 -1.60 -12.73 3.94
N LEU A 89 -2.23 -11.76 4.63
CA LEU A 89 -3.67 -11.86 4.90
C LEU A 89 -4.46 -11.65 3.61
N GLY A 90 -5.71 -12.14 3.58
CA GLY A 90 -6.65 -11.76 2.52
C GLY A 90 -6.84 -10.25 2.49
N PHE A 91 -6.99 -9.67 1.30
CA PHE A 91 -7.06 -8.23 1.06
C PHE A 91 -8.00 -7.49 2.02
N ASP A 92 -9.18 -8.03 2.32
CA ASP A 92 -10.17 -7.39 3.19
C ASP A 92 -9.73 -7.25 4.65
N ASN A 93 -8.78 -8.06 5.11
CA ASN A 93 -8.23 -7.96 6.45
C ASN A 93 -7.22 -6.80 6.60
N TYR A 94 -6.86 -6.15 5.49
CA TYR A 94 -6.05 -4.95 5.48
C TYR A 94 -6.90 -3.68 5.38
N SER A 95 -6.38 -2.62 6.00
CA SER A 95 -6.81 -1.24 5.80
C SER A 95 -5.66 -0.42 5.24
N LEU A 96 -5.99 0.69 4.60
CA LEU A 96 -5.01 1.68 4.16
C LEU A 96 -4.70 2.64 5.31
N GLU A 97 -3.42 2.75 5.64
CA GLU A 97 -2.90 3.67 6.65
C GLU A 97 -2.04 4.75 6.00
N HIS A 98 -2.14 5.96 6.53
CA HIS A 98 -1.24 7.07 6.16
C HIS A 98 -0.11 7.12 7.18
N LEU A 99 1.13 6.83 6.79
CA LEU A 99 2.26 6.82 7.73
C LEU A 99 2.46 8.20 8.37
N MET A 100 2.50 9.26 7.56
CA MET A 100 2.22 10.64 7.97
C MET A 100 0.70 10.87 7.97
N PRO A 101 0.05 11.17 9.11
CA PRO A 101 -1.39 11.29 9.21
C PRO A 101 -1.91 12.58 8.58
N LYS A 102 -3.13 12.57 8.04
CA LYS A 102 -3.79 13.75 7.43
C LYS A 102 -3.76 14.99 8.32
N LYS A 103 -3.90 14.79 9.64
CA LYS A 103 -3.78 15.85 10.65
C LYS A 103 -2.33 16.03 11.12
N TRP A 104 -1.37 16.06 10.19
CA TRP A 104 0.06 16.12 10.51
C TRP A 104 0.41 17.34 11.38
N ARG A 105 -0.31 18.45 11.23
CA ARG A 105 -0.13 19.68 12.04
C ARG A 105 -0.25 19.46 13.55
N ASN A 106 -0.85 18.35 13.99
CA ASN A 106 -0.94 18.00 15.41
C ASN A 106 0.38 17.44 15.98
N ASN A 107 1.22 16.83 15.14
CA ASN A 107 2.35 15.99 15.59
C ASN A 107 3.66 16.21 14.80
N TRP A 108 3.60 16.86 13.63
CA TRP A 108 4.74 17.22 12.79
C TRP A 108 5.02 18.72 12.92
N GLY A 109 6.31 19.08 12.88
CA GLY A 109 6.75 20.46 12.96
C GLY A 109 6.17 21.34 11.86
N ALA A 110 6.01 22.63 12.15
CA ALA A 110 5.56 23.61 11.18
C ALA A 110 6.51 23.65 9.96
N CYS A 111 5.94 23.84 8.78
CA CYS A 111 6.72 24.08 7.58
C CYS A 111 7.29 25.51 7.60
N ALA A 112 8.43 25.72 6.94
CA ALA A 112 9.06 27.03 6.85
C ALA A 112 8.21 28.02 6.04
N THR A 113 7.52 27.52 5.01
CA THR A 113 6.65 28.31 4.14
C THR A 113 5.28 27.65 3.96
N GLU A 114 4.31 28.43 3.44
CA GLU A 114 3.00 27.89 3.06
C GLU A 114 3.11 26.91 1.87
N ASP A 115 4.05 27.16 0.95
CA ASP A 115 4.28 26.29 -0.20
C ASP A 115 4.84 24.93 0.22
N ASP A 116 5.71 24.89 1.23
CA ASP A 116 6.17 23.64 1.85
C ASP A 116 5.00 22.90 2.51
N ALA A 117 4.07 23.60 3.15
CA ALA A 117 2.87 22.99 3.74
C ALA A 117 1.96 22.39 2.65
N LYS A 118 1.80 23.09 1.51
CA LYS A 118 1.06 22.57 0.34
C LYS A 118 1.75 21.35 -0.28
N LYS A 119 3.09 21.38 -0.38
CA LYS A 119 3.87 20.23 -0.86
C LYS A 119 3.64 19.01 0.05
N ARG A 120 3.74 19.18 1.37
CA ARG A 120 3.46 18.12 2.35
C ARG A 120 2.03 17.60 2.23
N ASP A 121 1.04 18.49 2.20
CA ASP A 121 -0.37 18.12 2.05
C ASP A 121 -0.62 17.31 0.75
N SER A 122 0.15 17.59 -0.32
CA SER A 122 0.10 16.82 -1.57
C SER A 122 0.76 15.44 -1.43
N LEU A 123 1.99 15.38 -0.92
CA LEU A 123 2.76 14.13 -0.73
C LEU A 123 2.08 13.15 0.21
N LEU A 124 1.35 13.66 1.20
CA LEU A 124 0.61 12.84 2.15
C LEU A 124 -0.34 11.85 1.49
N LEU A 125 -0.89 12.20 0.33
CA LEU A 125 -1.90 11.44 -0.40
C LEU A 125 -1.30 10.51 -1.46
N THR A 126 0.02 10.50 -1.65
CA THR A 126 0.69 9.65 -2.65
C THR A 126 1.02 8.27 -2.08
N LEU A 127 1.25 7.29 -2.97
CA LEU A 127 1.54 5.90 -2.59
C LEU A 127 2.73 5.76 -1.64
N GLY A 128 3.74 6.65 -1.76
CA GLY A 128 4.90 6.68 -0.88
C GLY A 128 4.54 6.80 0.60
N ASN A 129 3.46 7.51 0.95
CA ASN A 129 3.00 7.67 2.33
C ASN A 129 1.98 6.61 2.78
N LEU A 130 1.46 5.81 1.86
CA LEU A 130 0.37 4.89 2.09
C LEU A 130 0.89 3.47 2.34
N ALA A 131 0.32 2.78 3.31
CA ALA A 131 0.67 1.41 3.64
C ALA A 131 -0.59 0.56 3.86
N ILE A 132 -0.52 -0.73 3.54
CA ILE A 132 -1.53 -1.68 4.01
C ILE A 132 -1.12 -2.17 5.39
N ILE A 133 -2.03 -2.14 6.35
CA ILE A 133 -1.82 -2.70 7.70
C ILE A 133 -3.09 -3.40 8.19
N PRO A 134 -2.97 -4.36 9.13
CA PRO A 134 -4.15 -5.01 9.71
C PRO A 134 -5.15 -3.98 10.25
N GLN A 135 -6.44 -4.19 9.99
CA GLN A 135 -7.50 -3.23 10.38
C GLN A 135 -7.47 -2.89 11.88
N THR A 136 -7.24 -3.90 12.71
CA THR A 136 -7.15 -3.76 14.18
C THR A 136 -5.98 -2.88 14.61
N LEU A 137 -4.84 -2.97 13.92
CA LEU A 137 -3.67 -2.13 14.18
C LEU A 137 -3.96 -0.67 13.82
N ASN A 138 -4.56 -0.43 12.65
CA ASN A 138 -4.85 0.92 12.17
C ASN A 138 -5.68 1.71 13.18
N ALA A 139 -6.74 1.10 13.71
CA ALA A 139 -7.59 1.71 14.74
C ALA A 139 -6.83 2.17 16.00
N SER A 140 -5.69 1.54 16.32
CA SER A 140 -4.88 1.83 17.51
C SER A 140 -3.87 2.98 17.31
N ILE A 141 -3.31 3.13 16.10
CA ILE A 141 -2.22 4.08 15.79
C ILE A 141 -2.69 5.36 15.08
N ARG A 142 -3.69 5.30 14.20
CA ARG A 142 -4.37 6.43 13.51
C ARG A 142 -3.55 7.72 13.37
N ASP A 143 -3.98 8.82 13.98
CA ASP A 143 -3.39 10.15 13.81
C ASP A 143 -2.12 10.39 14.66
N ALA A 144 -1.51 9.36 15.24
CA ALA A 144 -0.38 9.53 16.14
C ALA A 144 0.91 9.99 15.41
N ALA A 145 1.84 10.56 16.18
CA ALA A 145 3.19 10.86 15.74
C ALA A 145 3.94 9.59 15.29
N TRP A 146 4.93 9.73 14.40
CA TRP A 146 5.67 8.60 13.81
C TRP A 146 6.24 7.64 14.85
N ASN A 147 6.92 8.16 15.87
CA ASN A 147 7.47 7.36 16.97
C ASN A 147 6.40 6.51 17.68
N VAL A 148 5.20 7.07 17.89
CA VAL A 148 4.07 6.37 18.51
C VAL A 148 3.45 5.36 17.55
N LYS A 149 3.36 5.64 16.24
CA LYS A 149 2.92 4.64 15.25
C LYS A 149 3.88 3.46 15.19
N LYS A 150 5.18 3.74 15.18
CA LYS A 150 6.25 2.75 15.10
C LYS A 150 6.30 1.86 16.33
N ALA A 151 6.37 2.44 17.52
CA ALA A 151 6.52 1.70 18.78
C ALA A 151 5.19 1.22 19.38
N GLY A 152 4.11 1.98 19.18
CA GLY A 152 2.82 1.76 19.84
C GLY A 152 2.62 2.62 21.08
N LYS A 153 1.53 2.35 21.83
CA LYS A 153 1.11 3.07 23.04
C LYS A 153 1.24 2.19 24.30
N GLY A 154 2.25 1.33 24.33
CA GLY A 154 2.51 0.35 25.40
C GLY A 154 2.21 -1.09 25.01
N GLN A 155 2.43 -2.02 25.94
CA GLN A 155 2.39 -3.47 25.68
C GLN A 155 1.08 -3.99 25.08
N ASN A 156 -0.07 -3.43 25.52
CA ASN A 156 -1.39 -3.85 25.05
C ASN A 156 -1.84 -3.15 23.75
N LYS A 157 -1.03 -2.22 23.23
CA LYS A 157 -1.29 -1.45 22.00
C LYS A 157 0.01 -1.32 21.19
N PRO A 158 0.55 -2.45 20.70
CA PRO A 158 1.79 -2.45 19.93
C PRO A 158 1.68 -1.64 18.64
N GLY A 159 2.82 -1.12 18.17
CA GLY A 159 2.92 -0.36 16.92
C GLY A 159 3.30 -1.19 15.71
N LEU A 160 3.59 -0.49 14.61
CA LEU A 160 3.98 -1.06 13.33
C LEU A 160 5.19 -1.99 13.44
N LEU A 161 6.17 -1.67 14.30
CA LEU A 161 7.39 -2.45 14.41
C LEU A 161 7.13 -3.90 14.84
N LEU A 162 6.16 -4.12 15.74
CA LEU A 162 5.81 -5.47 16.18
C LEU A 162 4.77 -6.12 15.25
N CYS A 163 3.78 -5.34 14.81
CA CYS A 163 2.58 -5.89 14.15
C CYS A 163 2.68 -5.95 12.62
N ALA A 164 3.62 -5.23 12.01
CA ALA A 164 3.72 -5.08 10.57
C ALA A 164 5.14 -5.33 10.03
N SER A 165 6.08 -5.81 10.87
CA SER A 165 7.44 -6.17 10.45
C SER A 165 7.49 -7.32 9.45
N GLY A 166 6.43 -8.15 9.40
CA GLY A 166 6.27 -9.19 8.40
C GLY A 166 5.85 -8.68 7.03
N LEU A 167 5.54 -7.38 6.86
CA LEU A 167 5.20 -6.77 5.57
C LEU A 167 6.45 -6.16 4.93
N TYR A 168 6.82 -6.63 3.75
CA TYR A 168 8.06 -6.24 3.08
C TYR A 168 8.03 -4.79 2.59
N THR A 169 6.87 -4.31 2.13
CA THR A 169 6.62 -2.89 1.76
C THR A 169 6.80 -1.90 2.92
N LEU A 170 6.95 -2.38 4.15
CA LEU A 170 7.24 -1.60 5.36
C LEU A 170 8.64 -1.85 5.93
N HIS A 171 9.44 -2.76 5.37
CA HIS A 171 10.72 -3.15 5.94
C HIS A 171 11.66 -1.96 6.16
N ASP A 172 11.94 -1.20 5.09
CA ASP A 172 12.81 -0.03 5.15
C ASP A 172 12.18 1.14 5.91
N VAL A 173 10.84 1.29 5.81
CA VAL A 173 10.06 2.28 6.56
C VAL A 173 10.30 2.12 8.07
N LEU A 174 10.26 0.89 8.55
CA LEU A 174 10.47 0.57 9.97
C LEU A 174 11.90 0.79 10.44
N GLN A 175 12.88 1.00 9.54
CA GLN A 175 14.24 1.39 9.92
C GLN A 175 14.37 2.90 10.15
N LYS A 176 13.43 3.70 9.64
CA LYS A 176 13.51 5.17 9.73
C LYS A 176 13.22 5.68 11.15
N ASN A 177 14.05 6.61 11.61
CA ASN A 177 13.86 7.29 12.90
C ASN A 177 12.77 8.36 12.84
N ASP A 178 12.61 8.98 11.67
CA ASP A 178 11.58 9.96 11.37
C ASP A 178 10.87 9.60 10.06
N TRP A 179 9.67 10.13 9.84
CA TRP A 179 8.90 9.94 8.62
C TRP A 179 8.45 11.31 8.08
N ASN A 180 9.19 11.81 7.10
CA ASN A 180 9.02 13.13 6.51
C ASN A 180 8.83 13.02 4.98
N GLU A 181 8.71 14.17 4.32
CA GLU A 181 8.50 14.28 2.87
C GLU A 181 9.58 13.58 2.06
N HIS A 182 10.84 13.68 2.47
CA HIS A 182 11.95 13.04 1.78
C HIS A 182 11.83 11.51 1.86
N GLU A 183 11.43 10.97 3.00
CA GLU A 183 11.22 9.52 3.15
C GLU A 183 9.98 9.03 2.37
N ILE A 184 8.95 9.87 2.23
CA ILE A 184 7.79 9.58 1.38
C ILE A 184 8.20 9.51 -0.09
N GLU A 185 8.98 10.49 -0.57
CA GLU A 185 9.50 10.54 -1.94
C GLU A 185 10.39 9.32 -2.23
N ASN A 186 11.37 9.04 -1.36
CA ASN A 186 12.25 7.87 -1.50
C ASN A 186 11.47 6.55 -1.54
N ARG A 187 10.42 6.42 -0.72
CA ARG A 187 9.57 5.22 -0.75
C ARG A 187 8.75 5.13 -2.03
N ALA A 188 8.26 6.24 -2.57
CA ALA A 188 7.55 6.23 -3.85
C ALA A 188 8.46 5.73 -4.98
N GLU A 189 9.72 6.16 -5.03
CA GLU A 189 10.73 5.67 -5.99
C GLU A 189 10.99 4.17 -5.83
N TRP A 190 11.13 3.70 -4.58
CA TRP A 190 11.33 2.27 -4.32
C TRP A 190 10.11 1.42 -4.74
N LEU A 191 8.89 1.89 -4.45
CA LEU A 191 7.66 1.21 -4.88
C LEU A 191 7.54 1.19 -6.40
N LEU A 192 7.88 2.28 -7.08
CA LEU A 192 7.91 2.38 -8.54
C LEU A 192 8.91 1.38 -9.14
N ALA A 193 10.12 1.30 -8.60
CA ALA A 193 11.14 0.38 -9.11
C ALA A 193 10.69 -1.08 -8.97
N ASN A 194 10.00 -1.44 -7.88
CA ASN A 194 9.40 -2.76 -7.74
C ASN A 194 8.25 -2.96 -8.73
N ALA A 195 7.37 -1.97 -8.89
CA ALA A 195 6.26 -2.01 -9.83
C ALA A 195 6.74 -2.26 -11.27
N GLN A 196 7.71 -1.49 -11.75
CA GLN A 196 8.31 -1.64 -13.07
C GLN A 196 9.03 -2.99 -13.24
N ASN A 197 9.52 -3.58 -12.15
CA ASN A 197 10.15 -4.91 -12.22
C ASN A 197 9.13 -6.04 -12.32
N ILE A 198 8.00 -5.92 -11.63
CA ILE A 198 6.94 -6.93 -11.59
C ILE A 198 6.09 -6.88 -12.86
N TRP A 199 5.70 -5.67 -13.28
CA TRP A 199 4.75 -5.45 -14.38
C TRP A 199 5.45 -4.96 -15.65
N LYS A 200 6.52 -5.66 -16.03
CA LYS A 200 7.15 -5.45 -17.34
C LYS A 200 6.19 -5.88 -18.44
N ILE A 201 5.91 -4.97 -19.37
CA ILE A 201 5.23 -5.27 -20.63
C ILE A 201 6.28 -5.66 -21.68
#